data_AF-A0A7C8HHQ6-F1
#
_entry.id   AF-A0A7C8HHQ6-F1
#
_cell.length_a   1.000
_cell.length_b   1.000
_cell.length_c   1.000
_cell.angle_alpha   90.00
_cell.angle_beta   90.00
_cell.angle_gamma   90.00
#
_symmetry.space_group_name_H-M   'P 1'
#
loop_
_entity.id
_entity.type
_entity.pdbx_description
1 polymer ?
#
loop_
_entity_poly.entity_id
_entity_poly.type
_entity_poly.pdbx_seq_one_letter_code
_entity_poly.pdbx_strand_id
1 'polypeptide(L)'
;MSVMIKKDSWKKFILAAALLAAGLAGLTGSESLASSNDMINSNILSKNIIDFNKDSYNENLILKMTDGRYYEEKEPGPYMGPNWEGKFYIQLIDQKGKILSELDLNKAFNEQKLIFQSVFNIEFGDYNNDGSMDFAIGQYVSGNSNAYKLFTITSDGKIEELPIKDQAEILSSGGNKYSKEFEKIDEVSFKNQCYDNIKGEMVETCYTWSDTEKQFIKYVLPLTPEIQKIIADDYVKDMECTREVLKRSLNLYFSWASRTLPVYMCF
;
A
#
# COMPACT_ATOMS: atom_id res chain seq x y z
N MET A 1 -48.12 41.53 32.39
CA MET A 1 -48.12 42.98 32.09
C MET A 1 -46.67 43.45 32.20
N SER A 2 -46.13 43.95 31.10
CA SER A 2 -44.72 44.23 30.83
C SER A 2 -44.08 45.22 31.80
N VAL A 3 -42.73 45.22 31.90
CA VAL A 3 -41.88 46.34 31.44
C VAL A 3 -40.39 45.94 31.57
N MET A 4 -39.68 46.15 30.46
CA MET A 4 -38.23 46.08 30.25
C MET A 4 -37.53 47.36 30.77
N ILE A 5 -36.18 47.44 30.62
CA ILE A 5 -35.26 48.63 30.73
C ILE A 5 -34.34 48.51 31.97
N LYS A 6 -32.99 48.65 31.98
CA LYS A 6 -31.98 49.18 31.03
C LYS A 6 -30.58 48.62 31.31
N LYS A 7 -29.70 48.97 30.37
CA LYS A 7 -28.28 48.73 30.15
C LYS A 7 -27.33 49.51 31.09
N ASP A 8 -26.08 49.04 31.11
CA ASP A 8 -24.81 49.67 31.54
C ASP A 8 -24.46 49.68 33.04
N SER A 9 -23.25 49.19 33.39
CA SER A 9 -22.10 50.08 33.69
C SER A 9 -21.03 49.44 34.59
N TRP A 10 -19.83 49.30 34.02
CA TRP A 10 -18.51 49.62 34.62
C TRP A 10 -17.75 48.64 35.54
N LYS A 11 -16.70 48.06 34.94
CA LYS A 11 -15.28 48.00 35.37
C LYS A 11 -14.98 48.13 36.87
N LYS A 12 -14.36 47.08 37.42
CA LYS A 12 -13.52 46.98 38.63
C LYS A 12 -12.87 45.58 38.57
N PHE A 13 -11.58 45.28 38.75
CA PHE A 13 -10.39 45.93 39.26
C PHE A 13 -9.14 45.24 38.68
N ILE A 14 -7.99 45.89 38.82
CA ILE A 14 -6.64 45.47 38.43
C ILE A 14 -5.88 44.86 39.64
N LEU A 15 -4.87 44.02 39.36
CA LEU A 15 -3.73 43.56 40.21
C LEU A 15 -4.03 42.47 41.27
N ALA A 16 -3.16 41.51 41.63
CA ALA A 16 -1.72 41.32 41.42
C ALA A 16 -1.31 39.83 41.57
N ALA A 17 -0.07 39.56 41.18
CA ALA A 17 0.63 38.27 41.12
C ALA A 17 0.97 37.64 42.49
N ALA A 18 1.17 36.31 42.52
CA ALA A 18 2.51 35.69 42.69
C ALA A 18 2.43 34.17 42.94
N LEU A 19 3.44 33.49 42.39
CA LEU A 19 3.80 32.07 42.42
C LEU A 19 3.68 31.34 43.77
N LEU A 20 3.22 30.09 43.71
CA LEU A 20 3.77 28.98 44.50
C LEU A 20 3.73 27.70 43.64
N ALA A 21 4.90 27.11 43.45
CA ALA A 21 5.14 25.89 42.72
C ALA A 21 4.81 24.66 43.59
N ALA A 22 4.17 23.65 43.00
CA ALA A 22 4.58 22.24 43.01
C ALA A 22 3.47 21.36 42.42
N GLY A 23 3.81 20.68 41.31
CA GLY A 23 3.30 19.37 40.89
C GLY A 23 1.79 19.12 40.84
N LEU A 24 1.25 18.93 39.64
CA LEU A 24 0.86 17.58 39.18
C LEU A 24 0.59 17.59 37.67
N ALA A 25 1.10 16.54 37.03
CA ALA A 25 0.82 15.99 35.72
C ALA A 25 -0.39 16.55 34.93
N GLY A 26 -0.13 16.96 33.68
CA GLY A 26 -1.15 17.25 32.69
C GLY A 26 -0.54 17.18 31.29
N LEU A 27 -0.91 16.11 30.59
CA LEU A 27 -0.70 15.80 29.18
C LEU A 27 -0.49 17.03 28.27
N THR A 28 0.55 16.96 27.44
CA THR A 28 0.45 17.11 25.97
C THR A 28 1.84 16.82 25.42
N GLY A 29 2.08 15.56 25.08
CA GLY A 29 3.19 15.20 24.22
C GLY A 29 2.97 15.88 22.88
N SER A 30 3.86 16.80 22.54
CA SER A 30 3.95 17.38 21.21
C SER A 30 4.29 16.25 20.24
N GLU A 31 3.31 15.77 19.48
CA GLU A 31 3.58 15.12 18.21
C GLU A 31 4.36 16.14 17.37
N SER A 32 5.65 15.90 17.19
CA SER A 32 6.45 16.64 16.25
C SER A 32 5.94 16.29 14.86
N LEU A 33 5.07 17.14 14.32
CA LEU A 33 5.02 17.39 12.89
C LEU A 33 6.44 17.77 12.47
N ALA A 34 7.21 16.77 12.02
CA ALA A 34 8.40 17.04 11.25
C ALA A 34 7.96 17.95 10.10
N SER A 35 8.50 19.16 10.10
CA SER A 35 8.20 20.20 9.12
C SER A 35 8.38 19.60 7.72
N SER A 36 7.43 19.82 6.82
CA SER A 36 7.51 19.43 5.42
C SER A 36 8.81 19.92 4.74
N ASN A 37 9.48 20.94 5.28
CA ASN A 37 10.79 21.40 4.82
C ASN A 37 11.97 20.48 5.20
N ASP A 38 11.88 19.68 6.27
CA ASP A 38 12.95 18.76 6.65
C ASP A 38 12.97 17.51 5.76
N MET A 39 11.81 17.10 5.23
CA MET A 39 11.70 15.96 4.32
C MET A 39 12.26 16.24 2.91
N ILE A 40 12.15 17.47 2.41
CA ILE A 40 12.68 17.84 1.07
C ILE A 40 14.21 17.75 1.02
N ASN A 41 14.89 17.98 2.15
CA ASN A 41 16.34 17.78 2.30
C ASN A 41 16.71 16.37 2.78
N SER A 42 15.73 15.49 2.99
CA SER A 42 15.96 14.13 3.42
C SER A 42 15.95 13.20 2.21
N ASN A 43 16.82 12.20 2.23
CA ASN A 43 16.75 11.09 1.28
C ASN A 43 15.63 10.09 1.63
N ILE A 44 14.70 10.42 2.53
CA ILE A 44 13.62 9.55 2.97
C ILE A 44 12.32 10.03 2.33
N LEU A 45 11.74 9.21 1.47
CA LEU A 45 10.54 9.55 0.71
C LEU A 45 9.27 8.97 1.33
N SER A 46 9.40 7.95 2.17
CA SER A 46 8.30 7.45 2.98
C SER A 46 8.80 7.03 4.36
N LYS A 47 7.98 7.26 5.37
CA LYS A 47 8.21 6.79 6.74
C LYS A 47 6.88 6.45 7.38
N ASN A 48 6.69 5.17 7.69
CA ASN A 48 5.49 4.64 8.34
C ASN A 48 5.90 4.05 9.68
N ILE A 49 5.13 4.39 10.72
CA ILE A 49 5.26 3.79 12.05
C ILE A 49 4.32 2.59 12.08
N ILE A 50 4.86 1.39 12.26
CA ILE A 50 4.11 0.12 12.18
C ILE A 50 4.47 -0.78 13.36
N ASP A 51 3.60 -1.71 13.72
CA ASP A 51 3.88 -2.82 14.66
C ASP A 51 3.74 -4.12 13.85
N PHE A 52 4.80 -4.51 13.14
CA PHE A 52 4.70 -5.58 12.13
C PHE A 52 4.53 -6.97 12.77
N ASN A 53 5.07 -7.16 13.98
CA ASN A 53 5.07 -8.43 14.70
C ASN A 53 4.02 -8.51 15.82
N LYS A 54 3.26 -7.44 16.05
CA LYS A 54 2.17 -7.33 17.05
C LYS A 54 2.68 -7.47 18.48
N ASP A 55 3.90 -7.03 18.75
CA ASP A 55 4.50 -7.05 20.10
C ASP A 55 4.25 -5.76 20.90
N SER A 56 3.47 -4.84 20.34
CA SER A 56 3.17 -3.50 20.88
C SER A 56 4.35 -2.52 20.91
N TYR A 57 5.45 -2.85 20.24
CA TYR A 57 6.54 -1.92 19.95
C TYR A 57 6.48 -1.53 18.48
N ASN A 58 6.57 -0.23 18.22
CA ASN A 58 6.54 0.25 16.83
C ASN A 58 7.93 0.23 16.19
N GLU A 59 8.02 -0.26 14.96
CA GLU A 59 9.10 -0.09 14.02
C GLU A 59 8.84 1.07 13.06
N ASN A 60 9.86 1.40 12.26
CA ASN A 60 9.73 2.29 11.12
C ASN A 60 9.98 1.52 9.83
N LEU A 61 9.00 1.54 8.92
CA LEU A 61 9.22 1.17 7.52
C LEU A 61 9.52 2.43 6.72
N ILE A 62 10.70 2.51 6.13
CA ILE A 62 11.12 3.68 5.35
C ILE A 62 11.47 3.32 3.92
N LEU A 63 11.13 4.22 2.99
CA LEU A 63 11.68 4.23 1.64
C LEU A 63 12.75 5.30 1.57
N LYS A 64 13.98 4.90 1.25
CA LYS A 64 15.16 5.76 1.28
C LYS A 64 15.94 5.72 -0.03
N MET A 65 16.24 6.88 -0.58
CA MET A 65 17.20 7.05 -1.68
C MET A 65 18.63 6.85 -1.15
N THR A 66 19.41 5.98 -1.79
CA THR A 66 20.79 5.68 -1.40
C THR A 66 21.82 6.16 -2.39
N ASP A 67 21.45 6.27 -3.66
CA ASP A 67 22.25 6.85 -4.72
C ASP A 67 21.33 7.52 -5.75
N GLY A 68 21.84 8.51 -6.47
CA GLY A 68 21.08 9.24 -7.48
C GLY A 68 21.07 10.75 -7.26
N ARG A 69 20.01 11.40 -7.75
CA ARG A 69 19.90 12.86 -7.76
C ARG A 69 18.49 13.34 -7.46
N TYR A 70 18.45 14.49 -6.79
CA TYR A 70 17.27 15.34 -6.75
C TYR A 70 17.37 16.43 -7.82
N TYR A 71 16.28 16.71 -8.52
CA TYR A 71 16.16 17.85 -9.41
C TYR A 71 14.71 18.32 -9.54
N GLU A 72 14.51 19.58 -9.91
CA GLU A 72 13.20 20.12 -10.27
C GLU A 72 13.08 20.26 -11.79
N GLU A 73 12.08 19.60 -12.37
CA GLU A 73 11.70 19.78 -13.77
C GLU A 73 10.70 20.93 -13.90
N LYS A 74 11.01 21.87 -14.78
CA LYS A 74 10.21 23.08 -14.99
C LYS A 74 9.34 23.00 -16.23
N GLU A 75 9.72 22.15 -17.18
CA GLU A 75 8.96 21.97 -18.41
C GLU A 75 7.69 21.16 -18.13
N PRO A 76 6.54 21.56 -18.72
CA PRO A 76 5.31 20.79 -18.60
C PRO A 76 5.50 19.35 -19.08
N GLY A 77 5.17 18.40 -18.21
CA GLY A 77 5.33 16.98 -18.50
C GLY A 77 4.97 16.11 -17.30
N PRO A 78 4.97 14.77 -17.46
CA PRO A 78 4.64 13.84 -16.39
C PRO A 78 5.60 13.91 -15.20
N TYR A 79 6.82 14.40 -15.45
CA TYR A 79 7.86 14.58 -14.45
C TYR A 79 8.01 16.02 -13.94
N MET A 80 7.11 16.95 -14.33
CA MET A 80 7.15 18.33 -13.86
C MET A 80 7.13 18.41 -12.32
N GLY A 81 7.94 19.29 -11.75
CA GLY A 81 8.11 19.44 -10.30
C GLY A 81 9.33 18.68 -9.75
N PRO A 82 9.35 18.36 -8.45
CA PRO A 82 10.48 17.69 -7.82
C PRO A 82 10.59 16.24 -8.29
N ASN A 83 11.82 15.75 -8.46
CA ASN A 83 12.13 14.38 -8.83
C ASN A 83 13.32 13.87 -8.03
N TRP A 84 13.14 12.72 -7.37
CA TRP A 84 14.19 11.90 -6.81
C TRP A 84 14.37 10.70 -7.74
N GLU A 85 15.44 10.73 -8.54
CA GLU A 85 15.78 9.69 -9.51
C GLU A 85 17.02 8.93 -9.03
N GLY A 86 16.93 7.61 -8.87
CA GLY A 86 18.09 6.85 -8.42
C GLY A 86 17.83 5.44 -7.92
N LYS A 87 18.67 5.04 -6.96
CA LYS A 87 18.61 3.77 -6.23
C LYS A 87 17.93 3.97 -4.88
N PHE A 88 17.09 3.01 -4.52
CA PHE A 88 16.23 3.07 -3.34
C PHE A 88 16.25 1.75 -2.60
N TYR A 89 16.17 1.87 -1.27
CA TYR A 89 15.95 0.76 -0.38
C TYR A 89 14.66 0.96 0.40
N ILE A 90 13.96 -0.14 0.65
CA ILE A 90 12.96 -0.22 1.71
C ILE A 90 13.64 -0.83 2.92
N GLN A 91 13.58 -0.13 4.05
CA GLN A 91 14.23 -0.56 5.29
C GLN A 91 13.19 -0.68 6.40
N LEU A 92 13.21 -1.81 7.11
CA LEU A 92 12.52 -1.99 8.38
C LEU A 92 13.52 -1.70 9.50
N ILE A 93 13.19 -0.78 10.39
CA ILE A 93 14.10 -0.25 11.40
C ILE A 93 13.44 -0.31 12.78
N ASP A 94 14.14 -0.87 13.77
CA ASP A 94 13.66 -0.90 15.14
C ASP A 94 13.65 0.48 15.81
N GLN A 95 13.09 0.55 17.02
CA GLN A 95 13.01 1.79 17.81
C GLN A 95 14.36 2.41 18.15
N LYS A 96 15.44 1.64 18.11
CA LYS A 96 16.81 2.08 18.43
C LYS A 96 17.57 2.52 17.18
N GLY A 97 16.94 2.46 16.01
CA GLY A 97 17.56 2.82 14.73
C GLY A 97 18.36 1.70 14.09
N LYS A 98 18.24 0.44 14.57
CA LYS A 98 18.87 -0.72 13.95
C LYS A 98 18.03 -1.20 12.77
N ILE A 99 18.67 -1.38 11.61
CA ILE A 99 18.04 -2.00 10.44
C ILE A 99 17.80 -3.48 10.76
N LEU A 100 16.53 -3.89 10.74
CA LEU A 100 16.08 -5.27 10.88
C LEU A 100 16.06 -5.98 9.53
N SER A 101 15.60 -5.30 8.49
CA SER A 101 15.58 -5.81 7.13
C SER A 101 15.74 -4.67 6.12
N GLU A 102 16.26 -5.03 4.95
CA GLU A 102 16.56 -4.11 3.87
C GLU A 102 16.31 -4.81 2.52
N LEU A 103 15.48 -4.20 1.70
CA LEU A 103 15.18 -4.65 0.33
C LEU A 103 15.68 -3.61 -0.68
N ASP A 104 16.54 -4.05 -1.60
CA ASP A 104 16.90 -3.25 -2.79
C ASP A 104 15.70 -3.16 -3.72
N LEU A 105 15.06 -2.00 -3.74
CA LEU A 105 13.84 -1.78 -4.50
C LEU A 105 14.12 -1.81 -6.01
N ASN A 106 15.24 -1.25 -6.45
CA ASN A 106 15.58 -1.25 -7.88
C ASN A 106 15.79 -2.66 -8.40
N LYS A 107 16.40 -3.54 -7.61
CA LYS A 107 16.53 -4.95 -7.97
C LYS A 107 15.16 -5.63 -8.12
N ALA A 108 14.20 -5.34 -7.24
CA ALA A 108 12.83 -5.82 -7.38
C ALA A 108 12.19 -5.34 -8.70
N PHE A 109 12.48 -4.09 -9.12
CA PHE A 109 12.10 -3.52 -10.40
C PHE A 109 13.11 -3.80 -11.54
N ASN A 110 13.76 -4.98 -11.56
CA ASN A 110 14.67 -5.41 -12.63
C ASN A 110 15.79 -4.39 -12.97
N GLU A 111 16.40 -3.81 -11.94
CA GLU A 111 17.46 -2.80 -12.04
C GLU A 111 17.07 -1.47 -12.69
N GLN A 112 15.77 -1.22 -12.93
CA GLN A 112 15.29 0.04 -13.48
C GLN A 112 15.67 1.22 -12.58
N LYS A 113 15.86 2.40 -13.19
CA LYS A 113 15.95 3.65 -12.45
C LYS A 113 14.56 4.06 -12.00
N LEU A 114 14.40 4.22 -10.69
CA LEU A 114 13.11 4.60 -10.11
C LEU A 114 13.06 6.12 -9.94
N ILE A 115 11.86 6.68 -10.08
CA ILE A 115 11.59 8.10 -9.91
C ILE A 115 10.40 8.28 -8.98
N PHE A 116 10.60 9.07 -7.94
CA PHE A 116 9.55 9.55 -7.05
C PHE A 116 9.49 11.07 -7.11
N GLN A 117 8.30 11.65 -7.06
CA GLN A 117 8.07 13.10 -7.19
C GLN A 117 7.42 13.72 -5.98
N SER A 118 7.25 12.94 -4.92
CA SER A 118 6.73 13.43 -3.66
C SER A 118 7.16 12.49 -2.56
N VAL A 119 7.10 13.01 -1.34
CA VAL A 119 7.04 12.18 -0.16
C VAL A 119 5.63 11.61 -0.01
N PHE A 120 5.51 10.41 0.54
CA PHE A 120 4.22 9.70 0.64
C PHE A 120 4.21 8.71 1.81
N ASN A 121 3.01 8.30 2.23
CA ASN A 121 2.84 7.19 3.16
C ASN A 121 2.60 5.90 2.38
N ILE A 122 3.11 4.79 2.89
CA ILE A 122 2.82 3.47 2.36
C ILE A 122 1.49 3.03 2.95
N GLU A 123 0.64 2.48 2.10
CA GLU A 123 -0.67 1.94 2.42
C GLU A 123 -0.53 0.42 2.59
N PHE A 124 -1.22 -0.13 3.59
CA PHE A 124 -1.03 -1.52 4.01
C PHE A 124 -2.33 -2.31 3.93
N GLY A 125 -2.19 -3.61 3.65
CA GLY A 125 -3.24 -4.61 3.68
C GLY A 125 -2.72 -5.95 4.18
N ASP A 126 -3.53 -7.00 3.99
CA ASP A 126 -3.15 -8.40 4.19
C ASP A 126 -3.88 -9.16 3.08
N TYR A 127 -3.28 -9.23 1.90
CA TYR A 127 -3.94 -9.64 0.67
C TYR A 127 -3.95 -11.16 0.50
N ASN A 128 -3.11 -11.89 1.24
CA ASN A 128 -3.03 -13.35 1.20
C ASN A 128 -3.53 -14.04 2.49
N ASN A 129 -4.01 -13.27 3.48
CA ASN A 129 -4.52 -13.73 4.78
C ASN A 129 -3.47 -14.52 5.59
N ASP A 130 -2.19 -14.17 5.48
CA ASP A 130 -1.13 -14.81 6.28
C ASP A 130 -0.88 -14.06 7.61
N GLY A 131 -1.58 -12.94 7.83
CA GLY A 131 -1.49 -12.12 9.03
C GLY A 131 -0.31 -11.14 9.03
N SER A 132 0.50 -11.13 7.98
CA SER A 132 1.59 -10.18 7.73
C SER A 132 1.05 -8.91 7.06
N MET A 133 1.84 -7.84 7.13
CA MET A 133 1.50 -6.59 6.44
C MET A 133 1.99 -6.63 5.01
N ASP A 134 1.06 -6.51 4.08
CA ASP A 134 1.33 -6.38 2.66
C ASP A 134 1.22 -4.93 2.22
N PHE A 135 2.00 -4.55 1.22
CA PHE A 135 1.98 -3.20 0.67
C PHE A 135 2.40 -3.16 -0.78
N ALA A 136 1.98 -2.12 -1.50
CA ALA A 136 2.30 -1.92 -2.90
C ALA A 136 3.22 -0.71 -3.07
N ILE A 137 4.25 -0.84 -3.92
CA ILE A 137 5.05 0.31 -4.37
C ILE A 137 4.87 0.50 -5.86
N GLY A 138 4.52 1.72 -6.25
CA GLY A 138 4.20 2.10 -7.62
C GLY A 138 5.31 2.88 -8.33
N GLN A 139 5.37 2.73 -9.64
CA GLN A 139 6.11 3.63 -10.55
C GLN A 139 5.17 4.17 -11.63
N TYR A 140 5.38 5.43 -12.00
CA TYR A 140 4.65 6.04 -13.10
C TYR A 140 4.97 5.34 -14.42
N VAL A 141 3.95 5.05 -15.21
CA VAL A 141 4.10 4.45 -16.55
C VAL A 141 3.68 5.45 -17.62
N SER A 142 2.41 5.84 -17.63
CA SER A 142 1.85 6.73 -18.64
C SER A 142 0.51 7.30 -18.19
N GLY A 143 0.17 8.52 -18.63
CA GLY A 143 -1.13 9.14 -18.34
C GLY A 143 -1.49 9.14 -16.84
N ASN A 144 -2.53 8.38 -16.49
CA ASN A 144 -3.00 8.15 -15.12
C ASN A 144 -2.67 6.76 -14.58
N SER A 145 -1.82 6.01 -15.28
CA SER A 145 -1.48 4.62 -15.01
C SER A 145 -0.11 4.49 -14.35
N ASN A 146 -0.07 3.62 -13.35
CA ASN A 146 1.13 3.28 -12.59
C ASN A 146 1.26 1.75 -12.55
N ALA A 147 2.50 1.27 -12.52
CA ALA A 147 2.84 -0.13 -12.34
C ALA A 147 3.23 -0.37 -10.88
N TYR A 148 2.57 -1.33 -10.24
CA TYR A 148 2.83 -1.66 -8.84
C TYR A 148 3.44 -3.04 -8.68
N LYS A 149 4.39 -3.16 -7.76
CA LYS A 149 4.81 -4.43 -7.18
C LYS A 149 4.25 -4.58 -5.78
N LEU A 150 3.88 -5.80 -5.42
CA LEU A 150 3.42 -6.15 -4.08
C LEU A 150 4.58 -6.69 -3.26
N PHE A 151 4.57 -6.34 -1.98
CA PHE A 151 5.57 -6.76 -1.00
C PHE A 151 4.87 -7.15 0.29
N THR A 152 5.54 -7.94 1.10
CA THR A 152 5.10 -8.29 2.46
C THR A 152 6.23 -8.09 3.46
N ILE A 153 5.86 -7.80 4.70
CA ILE A 153 6.75 -7.83 5.86
C ILE A 153 6.38 -9.08 6.66
N THR A 154 7.16 -10.13 6.49
CA THR A 154 6.93 -11.40 7.18
C THR A 154 6.99 -11.23 8.69
N SER A 155 6.40 -12.18 9.43
CA SER A 155 6.42 -12.18 10.90
C SER A 155 7.82 -12.19 11.54
N ASP A 156 8.87 -12.62 10.82
CA ASP A 156 10.27 -12.53 11.25
C ASP A 156 10.98 -11.24 10.80
N GLY A 157 10.25 -10.32 10.18
CA GLY A 157 10.68 -8.96 9.83
C GLY A 157 11.37 -8.85 8.48
N LYS A 158 11.31 -9.89 7.64
CA LYS A 158 11.90 -9.85 6.30
C LYS A 158 10.94 -9.14 5.34
N ILE A 159 11.49 -8.24 4.52
CA ILE A 159 10.77 -7.63 3.41
C ILE A 159 10.99 -8.48 2.16
N GLU A 160 9.92 -8.94 1.52
CA GLU A 160 9.99 -9.72 0.28
C GLU A 160 8.88 -9.36 -0.71
N GLU A 161 9.13 -9.64 -1.99
CA GLU A 161 8.12 -9.46 -3.05
C GLU A 161 7.06 -10.56 -2.95
N LEU A 162 5.79 -10.16 -3.04
CA LEU A 162 4.66 -11.07 -3.20
C LEU A 162 4.42 -11.30 -4.69
N PRO A 163 4.73 -12.49 -5.22
CA PRO A 163 4.71 -12.73 -6.64
C PRO A 163 3.29 -12.81 -7.21
N ILE A 164 3.17 -12.42 -8.47
CA ILE A 164 1.97 -12.56 -9.27
C ILE A 164 2.28 -13.47 -10.44
N LYS A 165 1.47 -14.50 -10.63
CA LYS A 165 1.67 -15.50 -11.67
C LYS A 165 1.68 -14.82 -13.05
N ASP A 166 2.73 -15.11 -13.81
CA ASP A 166 2.93 -14.63 -15.19
C ASP A 166 2.93 -13.10 -15.34
N GLN A 167 3.12 -12.35 -14.26
CA GLN A 167 3.10 -10.88 -14.26
C GLN A 167 4.16 -10.30 -13.33
N ALA A 168 4.97 -9.38 -13.84
CA ALA A 168 5.96 -8.69 -13.02
C ALA A 168 5.34 -7.61 -12.14
N GLU A 169 4.27 -6.96 -12.62
CA GLU A 169 3.69 -5.73 -12.06
C GLU A 169 2.17 -5.67 -12.32
N ILE A 170 1.44 -5.01 -11.42
CA ILE A 170 0.01 -4.67 -11.57
C ILE A 170 -0.10 -3.29 -12.21
N LEU A 171 -0.59 -3.22 -13.44
CA LEU A 171 -1.00 -1.95 -14.03
C LEU A 171 -2.32 -1.48 -13.43
N SER A 172 -2.34 -0.26 -12.91
CA SER A 172 -3.51 0.33 -12.29
C SER A 172 -3.66 1.79 -12.72
N SER A 173 -4.90 2.20 -12.97
CA SER A 173 -5.24 3.59 -13.26
C SER A 173 -5.84 4.25 -12.01
N GLY A 174 -5.39 5.47 -11.72
CA GLY A 174 -5.85 6.23 -10.55
C GLY A 174 -5.30 5.74 -9.20
N GLY A 175 -5.56 6.54 -8.16
CA GLY A 175 -4.98 6.37 -6.82
C GLY A 175 -3.67 7.14 -6.64
N ASN A 176 -3.01 6.91 -5.51
CA ASN A 176 -1.71 7.48 -5.21
C ASN A 176 -0.64 6.83 -6.09
N LYS A 177 0.22 7.64 -6.73
CA LYS A 177 1.20 7.20 -7.73
C LYS A 177 2.19 6.15 -7.23
N TYR A 178 2.53 6.19 -5.94
CA TYR A 178 3.66 5.45 -5.37
C TYR A 178 3.27 4.39 -4.35
N SER A 179 2.02 4.39 -3.90
CA SER A 179 1.47 3.42 -2.96
C SER A 179 0.00 3.20 -3.26
N LYS A 180 -0.52 2.01 -3.00
CA LYS A 180 -1.93 1.70 -3.25
C LYS A 180 -2.46 0.63 -2.32
N GLU A 181 -3.51 0.95 -1.58
CA GLU A 181 -4.39 -0.04 -0.98
C GLU A 181 -5.33 -0.60 -2.06
N PHE A 182 -5.18 -1.88 -2.39
CA PHE A 182 -6.14 -2.58 -3.25
C PHE A 182 -7.42 -2.94 -2.49
N GLU A 183 -8.57 -2.76 -3.14
CA GLU A 183 -9.85 -3.10 -2.54
C GLU A 183 -10.00 -4.62 -2.43
N LYS A 184 -10.12 -5.13 -1.21
CA LYS A 184 -10.33 -6.56 -0.95
C LYS A 184 -11.71 -7.01 -1.41
N ILE A 185 -11.76 -8.18 -2.02
CA ILE A 185 -13.01 -8.90 -2.37
C ILE A 185 -13.37 -9.86 -1.23
N ASP A 186 -12.38 -10.59 -0.74
CA ASP A 186 -12.48 -11.52 0.38
C ASP A 186 -11.14 -11.58 1.14
N GLU A 187 -10.94 -12.60 1.98
CA GLU A 187 -9.73 -12.75 2.79
C GLU A 187 -8.45 -12.88 1.94
N VAL A 188 -8.52 -13.48 0.75
CA VAL A 188 -7.35 -13.84 -0.06
C VAL A 188 -7.37 -13.25 -1.46
N SER A 189 -8.30 -12.32 -1.71
CA SER A 189 -8.53 -11.76 -3.04
C SER A 189 -8.75 -10.26 -3.00
N PHE A 190 -8.27 -9.57 -4.03
CA PHE A 190 -8.44 -8.13 -4.20
C PHE A 190 -8.71 -7.76 -5.66
N LYS A 191 -9.27 -6.57 -5.88
CA LYS A 191 -9.49 -6.02 -7.22
C LYS A 191 -8.63 -4.81 -7.50
N ASN A 192 -8.42 -4.62 -8.79
CA ASN A 192 -7.70 -3.52 -9.39
C ASN A 192 -8.49 -3.02 -10.60
N GLN A 193 -8.32 -1.75 -10.94
CA GLN A 193 -8.93 -1.13 -12.10
C GLN A 193 -7.86 -0.47 -12.96
N CYS A 194 -7.89 -0.73 -14.26
CA CYS A 194 -6.99 -0.12 -15.24
C CYS A 194 -7.80 0.33 -16.45
N TYR A 195 -7.49 1.50 -16.99
CA TYR A 195 -8.09 1.96 -18.23
C TYR A 195 -7.50 1.18 -19.41
N ASP A 196 -8.36 0.59 -20.24
CA ASP A 196 -8.00 -0.10 -21.47
C ASP A 196 -8.22 0.87 -22.63
N ASN A 197 -7.12 1.35 -23.21
CA ASN A 197 -7.17 2.32 -24.32
C ASN A 197 -7.76 1.73 -25.61
N ILE A 198 -7.70 0.41 -25.79
CA ILE A 198 -8.27 -0.26 -26.97
C ILE A 198 -9.79 -0.29 -26.87
N LYS A 199 -10.32 -0.55 -25.67
CA LYS A 199 -11.77 -0.59 -25.40
C LYS A 199 -12.36 0.78 -25.08
N GLY A 200 -11.53 1.73 -24.65
CA GLY A 200 -11.96 3.05 -24.20
C GLY A 200 -12.69 3.04 -22.85
N GLU A 201 -12.49 2.02 -22.02
CA GLU A 201 -13.20 1.84 -20.75
C GLU A 201 -12.29 1.37 -19.60
N MET A 202 -12.77 1.53 -18.37
CA MET A 202 -12.11 0.94 -17.20
C MET A 202 -12.37 -0.56 -17.16
N VAL A 203 -11.31 -1.35 -17.10
CA VAL A 203 -11.36 -2.81 -16.94
C VAL A 203 -10.99 -3.16 -15.51
N GLU A 204 -11.85 -3.96 -14.88
CA GLU A 204 -11.59 -4.54 -13.57
C GLU A 204 -10.84 -5.86 -13.71
N THR A 205 -9.79 -6.01 -12.91
CA THR A 205 -8.98 -7.23 -12.81
C THR A 205 -8.93 -7.66 -11.36
N CYS A 206 -9.17 -8.92 -11.10
CA CYS A 206 -9.12 -9.48 -9.75
C CYS A 206 -7.89 -10.37 -9.60
N TYR A 207 -7.39 -10.50 -8.38
CA TYR A 207 -6.26 -11.33 -8.03
C TYR A 207 -6.63 -12.16 -6.81
N THR A 208 -6.28 -13.44 -6.80
CA THR A 208 -6.51 -14.34 -5.65
C THR A 208 -5.24 -15.10 -5.31
N TRP A 209 -4.93 -15.24 -4.03
CA TRP A 209 -3.76 -15.96 -3.57
C TRP A 209 -3.91 -17.47 -3.78
N SER A 210 -2.92 -18.11 -4.40
CA SER A 210 -2.83 -19.57 -4.47
C SER A 210 -1.85 -20.10 -3.44
N ASP A 211 -2.37 -20.82 -2.45
CA ASP A 211 -1.56 -21.49 -1.43
C ASP A 211 -0.60 -22.55 -1.99
N THR A 212 -0.96 -23.19 -3.11
CA THR A 212 -0.12 -24.22 -3.74
C THR A 212 1.01 -23.60 -4.54
N GLU A 213 0.72 -22.54 -5.28
CA GLU A 213 1.69 -21.89 -6.17
C GLU A 213 2.49 -20.79 -5.45
N LYS A 214 2.05 -20.38 -4.25
CA LYS A 214 2.61 -19.28 -3.44
C LYS A 214 2.73 -17.97 -4.22
N GLN A 215 1.68 -17.65 -4.96
CA GLN A 215 1.58 -16.44 -5.79
C GLN A 215 0.12 -16.04 -6.02
N PHE A 216 -0.12 -14.77 -6.33
CA PHE A 216 -1.43 -14.29 -6.79
C PHE A 216 -1.71 -14.73 -8.22
N ILE A 217 -2.95 -15.12 -8.50
CA ILE A 217 -3.43 -15.49 -9.83
C ILE A 217 -4.46 -14.47 -10.26
N LYS A 218 -4.25 -13.88 -11.44
CA LYS A 218 -5.18 -12.93 -12.06
C LYS A 218 -6.41 -13.64 -12.63
N TYR A 219 -7.61 -13.08 -12.40
CA TYR A 219 -8.87 -13.49 -13.00
C TYR A 219 -9.78 -12.28 -13.32
N VAL A 220 -10.84 -12.49 -14.10
CA VAL A 220 -11.80 -11.45 -14.52
C VAL A 220 -13.19 -11.81 -14.03
N LEU A 221 -13.97 -10.81 -13.61
CA LEU A 221 -15.37 -10.97 -13.24
C LEU A 221 -16.33 -10.55 -14.39
N PRO A 222 -17.53 -11.15 -14.46
CA PRO A 222 -17.94 -12.34 -13.72
C PRO A 222 -17.12 -13.54 -14.18
N LEU A 223 -16.88 -14.49 -13.27
CA LEU A 223 -16.33 -15.80 -13.65
C LEU A 223 -17.16 -16.31 -14.82
N THR A 224 -16.54 -16.70 -15.93
CA THR A 224 -17.29 -17.11 -17.13
C THR A 224 -18.26 -18.24 -16.77
N PRO A 225 -19.36 -18.44 -17.52
CA PRO A 225 -20.28 -19.56 -17.27
C PRO A 225 -19.56 -20.92 -17.21
N GLU A 226 -18.43 -21.08 -17.92
CA GLU A 226 -17.59 -22.28 -17.80
C GLU A 226 -16.92 -22.37 -16.42
N ILE A 227 -16.32 -21.29 -15.92
CA ILE A 227 -15.69 -21.26 -14.60
C ILE A 227 -16.74 -21.40 -13.48
N GLN A 228 -17.93 -20.79 -13.64
CA GLN A 228 -19.05 -20.97 -12.72
C GLN A 228 -19.53 -22.41 -12.69
N LYS A 229 -19.59 -23.09 -13.85
CA LYS A 229 -20.00 -24.49 -13.95
C LYS A 229 -18.97 -25.43 -13.31
N ILE A 230 -17.69 -25.15 -13.45
CA ILE A 230 -16.62 -25.93 -12.80
C ILE A 230 -16.68 -25.77 -11.28
N ILE A 231 -16.86 -24.55 -10.78
CA ILE A 231 -17.04 -24.29 -9.35
C ILE A 231 -18.32 -25.00 -8.85
N ALA A 232 -19.42 -24.93 -9.59
CA ALA A 232 -20.68 -25.58 -9.21
C ALA A 232 -20.63 -27.11 -9.27
N ASP A 233 -19.97 -27.70 -10.27
CA ASP A 233 -19.83 -29.16 -10.42
C ASP A 233 -18.93 -29.75 -9.33
N ASP A 234 -17.90 -29.02 -8.87
CA ASP A 234 -17.10 -29.39 -7.69
C ASP A 234 -17.90 -29.19 -6.38
N TYR A 235 -18.70 -28.12 -6.29
CA TYR A 235 -19.53 -27.83 -5.10
C TYR A 235 -20.65 -28.87 -4.88
N VAL A 236 -21.19 -29.46 -5.96
CA VAL A 236 -22.26 -30.46 -5.89
C VAL A 236 -21.72 -31.87 -5.65
N LYS A 237 -20.46 -32.17 -6.01
CA LYS A 237 -19.85 -33.49 -5.77
C LYS A 237 -19.35 -33.69 -4.34
N ASP A 238 -19.03 -32.61 -3.62
CA ASP A 238 -18.36 -32.69 -2.30
C ASP A 238 -19.24 -32.26 -1.12
N MET A 239 -20.53 -32.61 -1.13
CA MET A 239 -21.41 -32.49 0.04
C MET A 239 -21.02 -33.40 1.23
N GLU A 240 -19.77 -33.88 1.28
CA GLU A 240 -19.14 -34.49 2.47
C GLU A 240 -17.75 -33.94 2.81
N CYS A 241 -17.20 -32.89 2.18
CA CYS A 241 -15.82 -32.50 2.47
C CYS A 241 -15.55 -31.04 2.86
N THR A 242 -14.90 -30.91 4.02
CA THR A 242 -14.40 -29.71 4.69
C THR A 242 -13.50 -28.82 3.82
N ARG A 243 -13.28 -27.56 4.26
CA ARG A 243 -12.44 -26.48 3.70
C ARG A 243 -11.19 -26.90 2.90
N GLU A 244 -10.55 -28.02 3.24
CA GLU A 244 -9.36 -28.54 2.55
C GLU A 244 -9.62 -29.09 1.14
N VAL A 245 -10.86 -29.48 0.81
CA VAL A 245 -11.19 -29.97 -0.54
C VAL A 245 -11.43 -28.85 -1.53
N LEU A 246 -12.06 -27.74 -1.09
CA LEU A 246 -12.13 -26.50 -1.89
C LEU A 246 -10.74 -25.99 -2.30
N LYS A 247 -9.75 -26.04 -1.38
CA LYS A 247 -8.36 -25.72 -1.69
C LYS A 247 -7.76 -26.65 -2.75
N ARG A 248 -8.13 -27.94 -2.77
CA ARG A 248 -7.54 -28.92 -3.68
C ARG A 248 -8.12 -28.83 -5.10
N SER A 249 -9.43 -28.59 -5.22
CA SER A 249 -10.13 -28.54 -6.51
C SER A 249 -9.82 -27.26 -7.30
N LEU A 250 -9.74 -26.10 -6.62
CA LEU A 250 -9.25 -24.86 -7.23
C LEU A 250 -7.80 -25.02 -7.74
N ASN A 251 -6.92 -25.65 -6.97
CA ASN A 251 -5.52 -25.85 -7.37
C ASN A 251 -5.35 -26.82 -8.56
N LEU A 252 -6.21 -27.85 -8.69
CA LEU A 252 -6.23 -28.75 -9.84
C LEU A 252 -6.73 -28.05 -11.12
N TYR A 253 -7.73 -27.17 -11.00
CA TYR A 253 -8.25 -26.41 -12.12
C TYR A 253 -7.23 -25.40 -12.68
N PHE A 254 -6.55 -24.64 -11.82
CA PHE A 254 -5.51 -23.70 -12.25
C PHE A 254 -4.26 -24.40 -12.82
N SER A 255 -3.93 -25.61 -12.34
CA SER A 255 -2.90 -26.47 -12.93
C SER A 255 -3.24 -26.88 -14.37
N TRP A 256 -4.52 -27.18 -14.65
CA TRP A 256 -4.97 -27.61 -15.97
C TRP A 256 -5.15 -26.43 -16.96
N ALA A 257 -5.70 -25.30 -16.52
CA ALA A 257 -5.92 -24.12 -17.36
C ALA A 257 -4.61 -23.45 -17.83
N SER A 258 -3.52 -23.59 -17.06
CA SER A 258 -2.18 -23.10 -17.45
C SER A 258 -1.58 -23.80 -18.67
N ARG A 259 -2.18 -24.90 -19.16
CA ARG A 259 -1.70 -25.65 -20.33
C ARG A 259 -2.43 -25.33 -21.63
N THR A 260 -3.52 -24.54 -21.62
CA THR A 260 -4.45 -24.50 -22.76
C THR A 260 -4.92 -23.12 -23.21
N LEU A 261 -4.49 -22.01 -22.63
CA LEU A 261 -4.93 -20.67 -23.09
C LEU A 261 -3.78 -19.78 -23.59
N PRO A 262 -3.93 -19.13 -24.77
CA PRO A 262 -2.94 -18.19 -25.28
C PRO A 262 -2.98 -16.88 -24.50
N VAL A 263 -1.79 -16.38 -24.17
CA VAL A 263 -1.56 -15.09 -23.50
C VAL A 263 -1.98 -13.96 -24.44
N TYR A 264 -3.06 -13.24 -24.10
CA TYR A 264 -3.31 -11.92 -24.69
C TYR A 264 -2.63 -10.86 -23.83
N MET A 265 -1.51 -10.35 -24.35
CA MET A 265 -0.78 -9.19 -23.85
C MET A 265 -1.66 -7.95 -23.99
N CYS A 266 -1.93 -7.24 -22.89
CA CYS A 266 -2.33 -5.83 -22.96
C CYS A 266 -1.08 -5.00 -23.30
N PHE A 267 -1.13 -4.26 -24.39
CA PHE A 267 -0.18 -3.19 -24.75
C PHE A 267 -0.82 -1.83 -24.49
#